data_AF-A0A7I7PBN9-F1
#
_entry.id   AF-A0A7I7PBN9-F1
#
_cell.length_a   1.000
_cell.length_b   1.000
_cell.length_c   1.000
_cell.angle_alpha   90.00
_cell.angle_beta   90.00
_cell.angle_gamma   90.00
#
_symmetry.space_group_name_H-M   'P 1'
#
loop_
_entity.id
_entity.type
_entity.pdbx_description
1 polymer ?
#
loop_
_entity_poly.entity_id
_entity_poly.type
_entity_poly.pdbx_seq_one_letter_code
_entity_poly.pdbx_strand_id
1 'polypeptide(L)'
;MFDPIYIANSVAGWTALGVKLPKELARAVEVLDAIRLVETGHPVVFGITDVTPDNVEEKIRELANQLLPTMGIATRVGATDLSALETAKRQALNLAARDVLTKAGAAVPGIIKQLEPRFDAAVAEFTEAVLALPDDLSDAAIVRGGPAVLAEYQRAARAQAVIASCDGWIASLRELPGIAGRVDAFTRVLRPVDLDQLDKLENAGTKRYEHYGQLNPLFVVAVRENVEWGLNTPAEGAAIRQAIEAQRVLSAR
;
A
#
# COMPACT_ATOMS: atom_id res chain seq x y z
N MET A 1 3.40 14.82 0.09
CA MET A 1 3.29 15.21 -1.34
C MET A 1 2.82 13.99 -2.09
N PHE A 2 1.75 14.10 -2.88
CA PHE A 2 1.16 12.98 -3.63
C PHE A 2 2.03 12.69 -4.87
N ASP A 3 2.61 11.49 -4.95
CA ASP A 3 3.38 11.01 -6.11
C ASP A 3 2.63 9.84 -6.76
N PRO A 4 1.88 10.10 -7.86
CA PRO A 4 1.08 9.07 -8.52
C PRO A 4 1.89 7.88 -9.00
N ILE A 5 3.14 8.10 -9.43
CA ILE A 5 4.00 7.04 -9.98
C ILE A 5 4.43 6.11 -8.86
N TYR A 6 4.88 6.68 -7.74
CA TYR A 6 5.24 5.89 -6.55
C TYR A 6 4.05 5.05 -6.05
N ILE A 7 2.87 5.65 -5.94
CA ILE A 7 1.67 4.94 -5.47
C ILE A 7 1.24 3.86 -6.46
N ALA A 8 1.26 4.15 -7.77
CA ALA A 8 0.91 3.15 -8.79
C ALA A 8 1.86 1.95 -8.78
N ASN A 9 3.15 2.16 -8.49
CA ASN A 9 4.11 1.06 -8.33
C ASN A 9 3.76 0.15 -7.14
N SER A 10 3.22 0.69 -6.06
CA SER A 10 2.80 -0.13 -4.91
C SER A 10 1.64 -1.09 -5.25
N VAL A 11 0.82 -0.76 -6.26
CA VAL A 11 -0.30 -1.59 -6.71
C VAL A 11 0.18 -2.90 -7.36
N ALA A 12 1.32 -2.87 -8.06
CA ALA A 12 1.95 -4.09 -8.59
C ALA A 12 2.29 -5.09 -7.47
N GLY A 13 2.64 -4.58 -6.29
CA GLY A 13 2.96 -5.36 -5.10
C GLY A 13 1.78 -6.04 -4.42
N TRP A 14 0.53 -5.74 -4.79
CA TRP A 14 -0.64 -6.38 -4.18
C TRP A 14 -0.66 -7.90 -4.37
N THR A 15 -0.07 -8.39 -5.47
CA THR A 15 0.06 -9.83 -5.73
C THR A 15 0.83 -10.59 -4.65
N ALA A 16 1.72 -9.93 -3.90
CA ALA A 16 2.43 -10.52 -2.76
C ALA A 16 1.48 -10.95 -1.61
N LEU A 17 0.26 -10.40 -1.56
CA LEU A 17 -0.78 -10.82 -0.61
C LEU A 17 -1.47 -12.13 -1.03
N GLY A 18 -1.13 -12.67 -2.20
CA GLY A 18 -1.75 -13.88 -2.76
C GLY A 18 -3.03 -13.62 -3.56
N VAL A 19 -3.31 -12.35 -3.89
CA VAL A 19 -4.50 -11.97 -4.67
C VAL A 19 -4.20 -11.88 -6.16
N LYS A 20 -5.24 -12.10 -6.98
CA LYS A 20 -5.17 -11.90 -8.43
C LYS A 20 -5.73 -10.53 -8.78
N LEU A 21 -4.94 -9.76 -9.51
CA LEU A 21 -5.38 -8.47 -10.05
C LEU A 21 -6.42 -8.69 -11.16
N PRO A 22 -7.49 -7.89 -11.22
CA PRO A 22 -8.40 -7.88 -12.36
C PRO A 22 -7.63 -7.63 -13.66
N LYS A 23 -8.08 -8.24 -14.77
CA LYS A 23 -7.38 -8.20 -16.06
C LYS A 23 -7.05 -6.77 -16.52
N GLU A 24 -7.98 -5.84 -16.34
CA GLU A 24 -7.78 -4.44 -16.74
C GLU A 24 -6.72 -3.74 -15.88
N LEU A 25 -6.67 -4.04 -14.58
CA LEU A 25 -5.67 -3.48 -13.67
C LEU A 25 -4.29 -4.08 -13.96
N ALA A 26 -4.21 -5.40 -14.14
CA ALA A 26 -2.96 -6.07 -14.50
C ALA A 26 -2.36 -5.47 -15.79
N ARG A 27 -3.18 -5.28 -16.82
CA ARG A 27 -2.76 -4.64 -18.07
C ARG A 27 -2.29 -3.20 -17.87
N ALA A 28 -2.96 -2.42 -17.03
CA ALA A 28 -2.54 -1.04 -16.76
C ALA A 28 -1.18 -0.99 -16.05
N VAL A 29 -0.93 -1.90 -15.11
CA VAL A 29 0.37 -2.05 -14.44
C VAL A 29 1.46 -2.43 -15.45
N GLU A 30 1.19 -3.40 -16.33
CA GLU A 30 2.12 -3.79 -17.41
C GLU A 30 2.47 -2.62 -18.33
N VAL A 31 1.49 -1.80 -18.71
CA VAL A 31 1.72 -0.60 -19.54
C VAL A 31 2.57 0.43 -18.81
N LEU A 32 2.31 0.67 -17.52
CA LEU A 32 3.12 1.58 -16.71
C LEU A 32 4.58 1.11 -16.65
N ASP A 33 4.81 -0.17 -16.37
CA ASP A 33 6.15 -0.75 -16.31
C ASP A 33 6.85 -0.72 -17.67
N ALA A 34 6.14 -0.99 -18.76
CA ALA A 34 6.68 -0.87 -20.11
C ALA A 34 7.16 0.56 -20.41
N ILE A 35 6.36 1.58 -20.06
CA ILE A 35 6.74 2.99 -20.25
C ILE A 35 7.96 3.36 -19.39
N ARG A 36 8.07 2.83 -18.16
CA ARG A 36 9.22 3.08 -17.27
C ARG A 36 10.53 2.60 -17.88
N LEU A 37 10.50 1.43 -18.51
CA LEU A 37 11.66 0.79 -19.12
C LEU A 37 12.11 1.43 -20.43
N VAL A 38 11.31 2.31 -21.05
CA VAL A 38 11.73 3.03 -22.26
C VAL A 38 12.93 3.92 -21.93
N GLU A 39 14.12 3.59 -22.45
CA GLU A 39 15.32 4.41 -22.25
C GLU A 39 15.18 5.78 -22.95
N THR A 40 15.63 6.83 -22.26
CA THR A 40 15.63 8.21 -22.77
C THR A 40 16.98 8.83 -22.49
N GLY A 41 17.44 9.72 -23.38
CA GLY A 41 18.70 10.45 -23.19
C GLY A 41 19.95 9.73 -23.70
N HIS A 42 19.84 8.91 -24.75
CA HIS A 42 21.03 8.43 -25.45
C HIS A 42 21.82 9.61 -26.00
N PRO A 43 23.15 9.68 -25.75
CA PRO A 43 23.98 10.67 -26.41
C PRO A 43 23.95 10.41 -27.91
N VAL A 44 23.67 11.45 -28.69
CA VAL A 44 23.78 11.38 -30.15
C VAL A 44 25.27 11.27 -30.48
N VAL A 45 25.70 10.09 -30.92
CA VAL A 45 27.08 9.85 -31.33
C VAL A 45 27.18 10.13 -32.82
N PHE A 46 27.76 11.29 -33.18
CA PHE A 46 28.08 11.61 -34.56
C PHE A 46 29.56 11.34 -34.84
N GLY A 47 29.85 10.22 -35.49
CA GLY A 47 31.20 9.85 -35.91
C GLY A 47 31.61 10.58 -37.17
N ILE A 48 32.39 11.66 -37.05
CA ILE A 48 32.87 12.42 -38.23
C ILE A 48 33.79 11.59 -39.13
N THR A 49 34.39 10.53 -38.58
CA THR A 49 35.25 9.58 -39.30
C THR A 49 34.50 8.78 -40.37
N ASP A 50 33.18 8.66 -40.25
CA ASP A 50 32.33 7.88 -41.16
C ASP A 50 31.65 8.76 -42.22
N VAL A 51 31.96 10.06 -42.23
CA VAL A 51 31.40 11.05 -43.15
C VAL A 51 32.33 11.20 -44.36
N THR A 52 31.81 10.93 -45.54
CA THR A 52 32.46 11.13 -46.83
C THR A 52 31.72 12.19 -47.63
N PRO A 53 32.33 12.78 -48.67
CA PRO A 53 31.64 13.73 -49.55
C PRO A 53 30.35 13.16 -50.17
N ASP A 54 30.32 11.85 -50.42
CA ASP A 54 29.20 11.18 -51.08
C ASP A 54 28.02 10.87 -50.13
N ASN A 55 28.25 10.80 -48.81
CA ASN A 55 27.23 10.44 -47.81
C ASN A 55 26.86 11.59 -46.84
N VAL A 56 27.48 12.77 -46.98
CA VAL A 56 27.36 13.87 -46.02
C VAL A 56 25.91 14.35 -45.83
N GLU A 57 25.13 14.43 -46.92
CA GLU A 57 23.73 14.86 -46.83
C GLU A 57 22.88 13.84 -46.05
N GLU A 58 23.08 12.55 -46.33
CA GLU A 58 22.40 11.45 -45.64
C GLU A 58 22.77 11.43 -44.15
N LYS A 59 24.06 11.56 -43.83
CA LYS A 59 24.57 11.59 -42.44
C LYS A 59 24.07 12.81 -41.66
N ILE A 60 23.93 13.97 -42.31
CA ILE A 60 23.33 15.17 -41.70
C ILE A 60 21.82 14.95 -41.45
N ARG A 61 21.10 14.29 -42.37
CA ARG A 61 19.67 13.95 -42.17
C ARG A 61 19.48 12.91 -41.06
N GLU A 62 20.33 11.89 -40.98
CA GLU A 62 20.35 10.91 -39.88
C GLU A 62 20.59 11.61 -38.54
N LEU A 63 21.60 12.49 -38.49
CA LEU A 63 21.89 13.30 -37.31
C LEU A 63 20.70 14.18 -36.92
N ALA A 64 20.06 14.84 -37.88
CA ALA A 64 18.87 15.67 -37.63
C ALA A 64 17.72 14.84 -37.04
N ASN A 65 17.46 13.65 -37.57
CA ASN A 65 16.43 12.74 -37.05
C ASN A 65 16.77 12.21 -35.65
N GLN A 66 18.04 11.98 -35.34
CA GLN A 66 18.50 11.58 -34.01
C GLN A 66 18.47 12.74 -33.00
N LEU A 67 18.67 13.97 -33.47
CA LEU A 67 18.60 15.17 -32.63
C LEU A 67 17.16 15.53 -32.26
N LEU A 68 16.18 15.31 -33.15
CA LEU A 68 14.77 15.69 -32.93
C LEU A 68 14.19 15.24 -31.56
N PRO A 69 14.36 13.98 -31.11
CA PRO A 69 13.89 13.55 -29.78
C PRO A 69 14.68 14.15 -28.62
N THR A 70 15.92 14.59 -28.85
CA THR A 70 16.85 15.16 -27.85
C THR A 70 16.75 16.68 -27.72
N MET A 71 16.12 17.37 -28.69
CA MET A 71 15.91 18.81 -28.59
C MET A 71 15.04 19.13 -27.38
N GLY A 72 15.54 19.99 -26.50
CA GLY A 72 14.78 20.49 -25.35
C GLY A 72 13.56 21.29 -25.82
N ILE A 73 12.45 21.17 -25.10
CA ILE A 73 11.30 22.05 -25.29
C ILE A 73 11.62 23.36 -24.58
N ALA A 74 12.38 24.24 -25.25
CA ALA A 74 12.84 25.48 -24.65
C ALA A 74 11.66 26.37 -24.26
N THR A 75 11.46 26.57 -22.95
CA THR A 75 10.59 27.64 -22.44
C THR A 75 11.38 28.87 -22.00
N ARG A 76 12.69 28.75 -21.74
CA ARG A 76 13.62 29.88 -21.49
C ARG A 76 15.07 29.52 -21.83
N VAL A 77 15.83 30.52 -22.29
CA VAL A 77 17.28 30.43 -22.47
C VAL A 77 17.97 30.17 -21.12
N GLY A 78 18.73 29.08 -21.00
CA GLY A 78 19.57 28.76 -19.83
C GLY A 78 19.01 27.73 -18.84
N ALA A 79 17.84 27.13 -19.10
CA ALA A 79 17.35 26.00 -18.32
C ALA A 79 17.94 24.67 -18.83
N THR A 80 18.25 23.74 -17.93
CA THR A 80 18.49 22.32 -18.26
C THR A 80 17.17 21.69 -18.66
N ASP A 81 16.73 21.97 -19.88
CA ASP A 81 15.46 21.53 -20.40
C ASP A 81 15.50 20.02 -20.70
N LEU A 82 14.45 19.33 -20.26
CA LEU A 82 14.19 17.95 -20.66
C LEU A 82 13.99 17.91 -22.17
N SER A 83 14.55 16.89 -22.79
CA SER A 83 14.28 16.59 -24.20
C SER A 83 12.78 16.37 -24.45
N ALA A 84 12.33 16.57 -25.69
CA ALA A 84 10.94 16.31 -26.08
C ALA A 84 10.52 14.87 -25.72
N LEU A 85 11.42 13.89 -25.88
CA LEU A 85 11.18 12.51 -25.51
C LEU A 85 11.07 12.29 -24.00
N GLU A 86 11.94 12.92 -23.19
CA GLU A 86 11.83 12.85 -21.73
C GLU A 86 10.56 13.50 -21.21
N THR A 87 10.13 14.61 -21.82
CA THR A 87 8.86 15.27 -21.50
C THR A 87 7.68 14.36 -21.85
N ALA A 88 7.68 13.77 -23.04
CA ALA A 88 6.65 12.81 -23.45
C ALA A 88 6.61 11.58 -22.54
N LYS A 89 7.76 11.01 -22.18
CA LYS A 89 7.85 9.89 -21.23
C LYS A 89 7.28 10.28 -19.87
N ARG A 90 7.64 11.44 -19.30
CA ARG A 90 7.09 11.90 -18.02
C ARG A 90 5.57 12.10 -18.07
N GLN A 91 5.04 12.63 -19.16
CA GLN A 91 3.59 12.77 -19.35
C GLN A 91 2.91 11.40 -19.45
N ALA A 92 3.46 10.49 -20.26
CA ALA A 92 2.95 9.14 -20.41
C ALA A 92 2.97 8.36 -19.08
N LEU A 93 4.05 8.47 -18.30
CA LEU A 93 4.15 7.88 -16.97
C LEU A 93 3.07 8.40 -16.02
N ASN A 94 2.83 9.71 -16.00
CA ASN A 94 1.79 10.29 -15.15
C ASN A 94 0.38 9.85 -15.56
N LEU A 95 0.10 9.76 -16.87
CA LEU A 95 -1.19 9.28 -17.37
C LEU A 95 -1.40 7.80 -17.06
N ALA A 96 -0.38 6.97 -17.31
CA ALA A 96 -0.43 5.54 -17.00
C ALA A 96 -0.58 5.29 -15.50
N ALA A 97 0.15 6.02 -14.66
CA ALA A 97 0.02 5.94 -13.21
C ALA A 97 -1.40 6.30 -12.75
N ARG A 98 -2.00 7.36 -13.29
CA ARG A 98 -3.39 7.72 -12.98
C ARG A 98 -4.38 6.64 -13.39
N ASP A 99 -4.21 6.03 -14.56
CA ASP A 99 -5.07 4.93 -15.00
C ASP A 99 -4.96 3.71 -14.06
N VAL A 100 -3.73 3.35 -13.64
CA VAL A 100 -3.51 2.30 -12.62
C VAL A 100 -4.26 2.64 -11.34
N LEU A 101 -4.14 3.87 -10.82
CA LEU A 101 -4.78 4.27 -9.57
C LEU A 101 -6.32 4.24 -9.65
N THR A 102 -6.90 4.68 -10.76
CA THR A 102 -8.35 4.61 -10.99
C THR A 102 -8.84 3.17 -11.03
N LYS A 103 -8.15 2.29 -11.77
CA LYS A 103 -8.50 0.87 -11.84
C LYS A 103 -8.26 0.14 -10.51
N ALA A 104 -7.23 0.53 -9.77
CA ALA A 104 -6.92 0.00 -8.45
C ALA A 104 -8.05 0.31 -7.46
N GLY A 105 -8.53 1.57 -7.44
CA GLY A 105 -9.69 1.96 -6.64
C GLY A 105 -10.91 1.08 -6.94
N ALA A 106 -11.26 0.90 -8.21
CA ALA A 106 -12.39 0.04 -8.61
C ALA A 106 -12.20 -1.45 -8.24
N ALA A 107 -10.95 -1.91 -8.15
CA ALA A 107 -10.64 -3.31 -7.85
C ALA A 107 -10.72 -3.65 -6.35
N VAL A 108 -10.61 -2.67 -5.44
CA VAL A 108 -10.52 -2.90 -3.99
C VAL A 108 -11.60 -3.85 -3.44
N PRO A 109 -12.90 -3.69 -3.74
CA PRO A 109 -13.92 -4.61 -3.20
C PRO A 109 -13.71 -6.06 -3.64
N GLY A 110 -13.22 -6.28 -4.87
CA GLY A 110 -12.89 -7.62 -5.36
C GLY A 110 -11.61 -8.19 -4.77
N ILE A 111 -10.68 -7.34 -4.33
CA ILE A 111 -9.46 -7.75 -3.64
C ILE A 111 -9.76 -8.10 -2.18
N ILE A 112 -10.61 -7.31 -1.49
CA ILE A 112 -11.08 -7.62 -0.12
C ILE A 112 -11.70 -9.02 -0.09
N LYS A 113 -12.62 -9.34 -1.00
CA LYS A 113 -13.25 -10.67 -1.09
C LYS A 113 -12.26 -11.82 -1.30
N GLN A 114 -11.13 -11.56 -1.95
CA GLN A 114 -10.08 -12.58 -2.12
C GLN A 114 -9.23 -12.75 -0.85
N LEU A 115 -9.06 -11.68 -0.06
CA LEU A 115 -8.29 -11.69 1.19
C LEU A 115 -9.09 -12.24 2.36
N GLU A 116 -10.41 -12.03 2.39
CA GLU A 116 -11.33 -12.44 3.47
C GLU A 116 -11.08 -13.87 3.98
N PRO A 117 -11.05 -14.94 3.15
CA PRO A 117 -10.86 -16.29 3.68
C PRO A 117 -9.53 -16.50 4.42
N ARG A 118 -8.45 -15.88 3.91
CA ARG A 118 -7.12 -15.96 4.52
C ARG A 118 -7.04 -15.11 5.77
N PHE A 119 -7.68 -13.94 5.76
CA PHE A 119 -7.78 -13.06 6.91
C PHE A 119 -8.57 -13.71 8.04
N ASP A 120 -9.76 -14.25 7.76
CA ASP A 120 -10.64 -14.90 8.73
C ASP A 120 -9.97 -16.12 9.37
N ALA A 121 -9.28 -16.94 8.58
CA ALA A 121 -8.50 -18.07 9.10
C ALA A 121 -7.39 -17.60 10.06
N ALA A 122 -6.67 -16.53 9.71
CA ALA A 122 -5.64 -15.96 10.57
C ALA A 122 -6.23 -15.32 11.84
N VAL A 123 -7.37 -14.65 11.74
CA VAL A 123 -8.09 -14.09 12.90
C VAL A 123 -8.53 -15.20 13.85
N ALA A 124 -9.08 -16.31 13.33
CA ALA A 124 -9.48 -17.45 14.14
C ALA A 124 -8.27 -18.08 14.86
N GLU A 125 -7.18 -18.35 14.13
CA GLU A 125 -5.94 -18.92 14.71
C GLU A 125 -5.33 -17.97 15.76
N PHE A 126 -5.29 -16.67 15.47
CA PHE A 126 -4.80 -15.66 16.40
C PHE A 126 -5.64 -15.59 17.67
N THR A 127 -6.96 -15.57 17.52
CA THR A 127 -7.92 -15.49 18.64
C THR A 127 -7.78 -16.69 19.56
N GLU A 128 -7.77 -17.90 18.99
CA GLU A 128 -7.61 -19.14 19.75
C GLU A 128 -6.27 -19.15 20.51
N ALA A 129 -5.17 -18.77 19.84
CA ALA A 129 -3.86 -18.73 20.45
C ALA A 129 -3.78 -17.68 21.58
N VAL A 130 -4.31 -16.48 21.37
CA VAL A 130 -4.29 -15.40 22.38
C VAL A 130 -5.13 -15.76 23.61
N LEU A 131 -6.27 -16.43 23.44
CA LEU A 131 -7.09 -16.90 24.57
C LEU A 131 -6.41 -18.02 25.38
N ALA A 132 -5.49 -18.77 24.78
CA ALA A 132 -4.69 -19.79 25.47
C ALA A 132 -3.45 -19.22 26.19
N LEU A 133 -3.12 -17.95 25.95
CA LEU A 133 -1.97 -17.28 26.55
C LEU A 133 -2.31 -16.64 27.91
N PRO A 134 -1.32 -16.48 28.81
CA PRO A 134 -1.51 -15.74 30.05
C PRO A 134 -1.79 -14.25 29.83
N ASP A 135 -2.32 -13.57 30.85
CA ASP A 135 -2.60 -12.14 30.78
C ASP A 135 -1.34 -11.29 30.58
N ASP A 136 -0.26 -11.64 31.28
CA ASP A 136 1.08 -11.07 31.16
C ASP A 136 1.86 -11.80 30.06
N LEU A 137 2.19 -11.09 28.99
CA LEU A 137 2.92 -11.60 27.82
C LEU A 137 4.36 -11.06 27.77
N SER A 138 4.91 -10.63 28.92
CA SER A 138 6.32 -10.30 29.03
C SER A 138 7.19 -11.53 28.74
N ASP A 139 8.41 -11.32 28.24
CA ASP A 139 9.33 -12.42 27.94
C ASP A 139 9.55 -13.36 29.14
N ALA A 140 9.61 -12.78 30.36
CA ALA A 140 9.74 -13.54 31.59
C ALA A 140 8.50 -14.41 31.89
N ALA A 141 7.30 -13.91 31.62
CA ALA A 141 6.05 -14.66 31.78
C ALA A 141 5.93 -15.78 30.74
N ILE A 142 6.31 -15.51 29.49
CA ILE A 142 6.32 -16.52 28.41
C ILE A 142 7.30 -17.65 28.75
N VAL A 143 8.53 -17.31 29.16
CA VAL A 143 9.54 -18.31 29.54
C VAL A 143 9.08 -19.15 30.74
N ARG A 144 8.46 -18.51 31.74
CA ARG A 144 7.93 -19.20 32.92
C ARG A 144 6.74 -20.12 32.60
N GLY A 145 5.91 -19.74 31.63
CA GLY A 145 4.77 -20.51 31.15
C GLY A 145 5.16 -21.82 30.44
N GLY A 146 6.43 -21.98 30.09
CA GLY A 146 6.98 -23.20 29.53
C GLY A 146 6.67 -23.42 28.03
N PRO A 147 6.99 -24.60 27.49
CA PRO A 147 6.96 -24.86 26.04
C PRO A 147 5.58 -24.69 25.39
N ALA A 148 4.49 -25.01 26.11
CA ALA A 148 3.13 -24.88 25.59
C ALA A 148 2.75 -23.40 25.38
N VAL A 149 3.03 -22.53 26.35
CA VAL A 149 2.79 -21.08 26.23
C VAL A 149 3.63 -20.48 25.11
N LEU A 150 4.90 -20.90 24.99
CA LEU A 150 5.76 -20.45 23.89
C LEU A 150 5.21 -20.89 22.53
N ALA A 151 4.67 -22.11 22.41
CA ALA A 151 4.08 -22.60 21.16
C ALA A 151 2.85 -21.76 20.75
N GLU A 152 1.96 -21.46 21.69
CA GLU A 152 0.80 -20.59 21.46
C GLU A 152 1.21 -19.15 21.10
N TYR A 153 2.25 -18.64 21.77
CA TYR A 153 2.77 -17.30 21.48
C TYR A 153 3.33 -17.20 20.05
N GLN A 154 4.05 -18.23 19.61
CA GLN A 154 4.55 -18.31 18.23
C GLN A 154 3.41 -18.52 17.23
N ARG A 155 2.36 -19.26 17.59
CA ARG A 155 1.15 -19.43 16.77
C ARG A 155 0.46 -18.09 16.56
N ALA A 156 0.22 -17.33 17.64
CA ALA A 156 -0.30 -15.98 17.59
C ALA A 156 0.58 -15.04 16.73
N ALA A 157 1.91 -15.08 16.91
CA ALA A 157 2.82 -14.21 16.15
C ALA A 157 2.75 -14.46 14.63
N ARG A 158 2.65 -15.72 14.20
CA ARG A 158 2.50 -16.07 12.78
C ARG A 158 1.16 -15.62 12.21
N ALA A 159 0.07 -15.88 12.93
CA ALA A 159 -1.26 -15.47 12.51
C ALA A 159 -1.38 -13.94 12.43
N GLN A 160 -0.83 -13.22 13.42
CA GLN A 160 -0.74 -11.76 13.42
C GLN A 160 0.00 -11.21 12.20
N ALA A 161 1.07 -11.86 11.72
CA ALA A 161 1.80 -11.36 10.56
C ALA A 161 0.92 -11.30 9.30
N VAL A 162 -0.02 -12.24 9.16
CA VAL A 162 -1.01 -12.23 8.07
C VAL A 162 -2.02 -11.09 8.26
N ILE A 163 -2.55 -10.93 9.47
CA ILE A 163 -3.47 -9.83 9.82
C ILE A 163 -2.80 -8.48 9.56
N ALA A 164 -1.56 -8.29 10.02
CA ALA A 164 -0.79 -7.06 9.84
C ALA A 164 -0.46 -6.77 8.36
N SER A 165 -0.25 -7.80 7.55
CA SER A 165 -0.10 -7.64 6.09
C SER A 165 -1.37 -7.08 5.45
N CYS A 166 -2.54 -7.58 5.87
CA CYS A 166 -3.83 -7.06 5.42
C CYS A 166 -4.09 -5.63 5.95
N ASP A 167 -3.78 -5.38 7.22
CA ASP A 167 -3.87 -4.04 7.83
C ASP A 167 -3.02 -3.00 7.10
N GLY A 168 -1.76 -3.34 6.81
CA GLY A 168 -0.84 -2.50 6.05
C GLY A 168 -1.33 -2.23 4.63
N TRP A 169 -1.92 -3.24 3.97
CA TRP A 169 -2.54 -3.05 2.66
C TRP A 169 -3.74 -2.11 2.73
N ILE A 170 -4.65 -2.27 3.69
CA ILE A 170 -5.78 -1.34 3.89
C ILE A 170 -5.27 0.08 4.16
N ALA A 171 -4.22 0.23 4.97
CA ALA A 171 -3.62 1.53 5.25
C ALA A 171 -3.10 2.23 3.98
N SER A 172 -2.61 1.46 3.01
CA SER A 172 -2.14 1.98 1.72
C SER A 172 -3.27 2.53 0.83
N LEU A 173 -4.53 2.09 1.03
CA LEU A 173 -5.67 2.50 0.22
C LEU A 173 -6.03 3.97 0.35
N ARG A 174 -5.54 4.67 1.39
CA ARG A 174 -5.76 6.11 1.59
C ARG A 174 -5.28 6.97 0.42
N GLU A 175 -4.32 6.44 -0.34
CA GLU A 175 -3.71 7.12 -1.48
C GLU A 175 -4.48 6.87 -2.80
N LEU A 176 -5.51 6.01 -2.80
CA LEU A 176 -6.26 5.66 -4.00
C LEU A 176 -7.42 6.63 -4.27
N PRO A 177 -7.56 7.14 -5.50
CA PRO A 177 -8.73 7.90 -5.91
C PRO A 177 -10.03 7.12 -5.71
N GLY A 178 -11.06 7.78 -5.19
CA GLY A 178 -12.38 7.19 -4.94
C GLY A 178 -12.51 6.37 -3.64
N ILE A 179 -11.39 6.05 -2.99
CA ILE A 179 -11.35 5.32 -1.71
C ILE A 179 -10.59 6.11 -0.63
N ALA A 180 -9.86 7.14 -1.04
CA ALA A 180 -9.13 8.04 -0.16
C ALA A 180 -10.02 8.58 0.98
N GLY A 181 -9.46 8.57 2.19
CA GLY A 181 -10.14 8.99 3.39
C GLY A 181 -9.20 8.95 4.59
N ARG A 182 -9.68 9.44 5.73
CA ARG A 182 -8.95 9.30 6.99
C ARG A 182 -8.92 7.83 7.35
N VAL A 183 -7.73 7.24 7.31
CA VAL A 183 -7.51 5.89 7.79
C VAL A 183 -7.28 5.95 9.29
N ASP A 184 -8.23 5.38 10.04
CA ASP A 184 -8.09 5.18 11.47
C ASP A 184 -7.50 3.79 11.74
N ALA A 185 -6.37 3.73 12.44
CA ALA A 185 -5.69 2.48 12.75
C ALA A 185 -6.56 1.53 13.58
N PHE A 186 -7.51 2.07 14.34
CA PHE A 186 -8.39 1.30 15.22
C PHE A 186 -9.60 0.68 14.50
N THR A 187 -9.86 1.06 13.25
CA THR A 187 -11.01 0.57 12.49
C THR A 187 -10.64 -0.04 11.13
N ARG A 188 -9.36 -0.17 10.79
CA ARG A 188 -8.93 -0.80 9.53
C ARG A 188 -9.25 -2.29 9.45
N VAL A 189 -8.90 -3.03 10.50
CA VAL A 189 -9.09 -4.48 10.60
C VAL A 189 -10.01 -4.89 11.75
N LEU A 190 -10.58 -3.91 12.45
CA LEU A 190 -11.39 -4.06 13.65
C LEU A 190 -12.69 -3.26 13.50
N ARG A 191 -13.74 -3.71 14.17
CA ARG A 191 -15.09 -3.14 14.17
C ARG A 191 -15.58 -3.00 15.62
N PRO A 192 -15.02 -2.06 16.40
CA PRO A 192 -15.59 -1.74 17.71
C PRO A 192 -17.04 -1.30 17.55
N VAL A 193 -17.90 -1.67 18.51
CA VAL A 193 -19.35 -1.37 18.44
C VAL A 193 -19.76 -0.19 19.33
N ASP A 194 -18.93 0.15 20.30
CA ASP A 194 -19.18 1.19 21.30
C ASP A 194 -17.90 1.95 21.68
N LEU A 195 -18.07 2.97 22.53
CA LEU A 195 -17.00 3.83 23.01
C LEU A 195 -16.03 3.11 23.94
N ASP A 196 -16.49 2.13 24.73
CA ASP A 196 -15.63 1.44 25.69
C ASP A 196 -14.60 0.57 24.96
N GLN A 197 -15.05 -0.19 23.96
CA GLN A 197 -14.16 -0.95 23.08
C GLN A 197 -13.19 -0.03 22.35
N LEU A 198 -13.69 1.08 21.80
CA LEU A 198 -12.84 2.04 21.08
C LEU A 198 -11.77 2.65 22.00
N ASP A 199 -12.15 3.12 23.19
CA ASP A 199 -11.22 3.71 24.17
C ASP A 199 -10.16 2.69 24.61
N LYS A 200 -10.53 1.42 24.81
CA LYS A 200 -9.57 0.34 25.13
C LYS A 200 -8.57 0.09 24.00
N LEU A 201 -9.03 0.08 22.75
CA LEU A 201 -8.17 -0.05 21.56
C LEU A 201 -7.21 1.15 21.41
N GLU A 202 -7.70 2.37 21.64
CA GLU A 202 -6.84 3.58 21.60
C GLU A 202 -5.78 3.57 22.70
N ASN A 203 -6.17 3.19 23.91
CA ASN A 203 -5.24 2.98 25.01
C ASN A 203 -4.23 1.87 24.70
N ALA A 204 -4.63 0.83 23.96
CA ALA A 204 -3.75 -0.25 23.50
C ALA A 204 -2.70 0.25 22.49
N GLY A 205 -3.09 1.14 21.58
CA GLY A 205 -2.21 1.66 20.51
C GLY A 205 -1.29 2.82 20.94
N THR A 206 -1.63 3.56 21.99
CA THR A 206 -0.89 4.75 22.42
C THR A 206 0.20 4.47 23.47
N LYS A 207 -0.01 3.47 24.33
CA LYS A 207 0.98 3.12 25.36
C LYS A 207 1.99 2.11 24.80
N ARG A 208 3.28 2.34 25.05
CA ARG A 208 4.29 1.28 24.89
C ARG A 208 4.07 0.26 26.00
N TYR A 209 3.46 -0.85 25.64
CA TYR A 209 3.32 -1.98 26.53
C TYR A 209 4.52 -2.90 26.35
N GLU A 210 5.46 -2.82 27.29
CA GLU A 210 6.61 -3.73 27.34
C GLU A 210 6.17 -5.19 27.58
N HIS A 211 4.94 -5.41 28.01
CA HIS A 211 4.39 -6.72 28.37
C HIS A 211 3.71 -7.49 27.22
N TYR A 212 3.76 -7.04 25.96
CA TYR A 212 3.22 -7.81 24.82
C TYR A 212 4.28 -8.42 23.89
N GLY A 213 5.57 -8.21 24.20
CA GLY A 213 6.67 -8.70 23.38
C GLY A 213 6.57 -8.26 21.91
N GLN A 214 6.39 -9.23 21.02
CA GLN A 214 6.27 -9.06 19.56
C GLN A 214 4.81 -9.00 19.07
N LEU A 215 3.84 -9.33 19.94
CA LEU A 215 2.43 -9.25 19.58
C LEU A 215 1.98 -7.78 19.60
N ASN A 216 1.10 -7.44 18.66
CA ASN A 216 0.53 -6.12 18.56
C ASN A 216 -0.47 -5.94 19.72
N PRO A 217 -0.24 -4.99 20.64
CA PRO A 217 -1.12 -4.76 21.79
C PRO A 217 -2.57 -4.54 21.38
N LEU A 218 -2.79 -3.84 20.26
CA LEU A 218 -4.11 -3.55 19.71
C LEU A 218 -4.89 -4.82 19.40
N PHE A 219 -4.23 -5.80 18.80
CA PHE A 219 -4.84 -7.06 18.39
C PHE A 219 -5.14 -7.97 19.58
N VAL A 220 -4.22 -8.01 20.55
CA VAL A 220 -4.44 -8.77 21.79
C VAL A 220 -5.63 -8.20 22.57
N VAL A 221 -5.71 -6.87 22.70
CA VAL A 221 -6.85 -6.21 23.35
C VAL A 221 -8.14 -6.48 22.57
N ALA A 222 -8.12 -6.41 21.24
CA ALA A 222 -9.29 -6.73 20.43
C ALA A 222 -9.84 -8.15 20.70
N VAL A 223 -8.96 -9.15 20.83
CA VAL A 223 -9.38 -10.52 21.20
C VAL A 223 -10.00 -10.55 22.61
N ARG A 224 -9.31 -9.96 23.59
CA ARG A 224 -9.74 -9.99 25.00
C ARG A 224 -11.05 -9.26 25.24
N GLU A 225 -11.31 -8.20 24.47
CA GLU A 225 -12.52 -7.39 24.52
C GLU A 225 -13.61 -7.86 23.54
N ASN A 226 -13.38 -9.00 22.87
CA ASN A 226 -14.30 -9.58 21.90
C ASN A 226 -14.75 -8.58 20.82
N VAL A 227 -13.81 -7.79 20.30
CA VAL A 227 -14.04 -6.84 19.20
C VAL A 227 -14.16 -7.62 17.90
N GLU A 228 -15.16 -7.28 17.09
CA GLU A 228 -15.33 -7.90 15.77
C GLU A 228 -14.17 -7.51 14.84
N TRP A 229 -13.72 -8.46 14.03
CA TRP A 229 -12.69 -8.26 13.02
C TRP A 229 -13.31 -8.06 11.63
N GLY A 230 -12.67 -7.27 10.79
CA GLY A 230 -13.10 -7.12 9.41
C GLY A 230 -12.23 -6.18 8.59
N LEU A 231 -12.05 -6.51 7.31
CA LEU A 231 -11.29 -5.68 6.37
C LEU A 231 -12.14 -4.48 5.93
N ASN A 232 -11.92 -3.32 6.57
CA ASN A 232 -12.71 -2.12 6.30
C ASN A 232 -11.93 -1.15 5.40
N THR A 233 -12.56 -0.68 4.33
CA THR A 233 -12.05 0.43 3.53
C THR A 233 -11.93 1.70 4.39
N PRO A 234 -11.12 2.71 3.98
CA PRO A 234 -11.03 3.97 4.72
C PRO A 234 -12.40 4.65 4.95
N ALA A 235 -13.33 4.53 4.00
CA ALA A 235 -14.69 5.05 4.14
C ALA A 235 -15.50 4.29 5.19
N GLU A 236 -15.45 2.95 5.19
CA GLU A 236 -16.13 2.12 6.18
C GLU A 236 -15.55 2.32 7.58
N GLY A 237 -14.22 2.38 7.71
CA GLY A 237 -13.54 2.65 8.97
C GLY A 237 -13.93 4.02 9.55
N ALA A 238 -14.06 5.04 8.70
CA ALA A 238 -14.55 6.35 9.11
C ALA A 238 -16.03 6.32 9.52
N ALA A 239 -16.87 5.54 8.83
CA ALA A 239 -18.28 5.38 9.17
C ALA A 239 -18.47 4.68 10.54
N ILE A 240 -17.69 3.63 10.83
CA ILE A 240 -17.66 2.97 12.14
C ILE A 240 -17.33 3.99 13.24
N ARG A 241 -16.26 4.77 13.04
CA ARG A 241 -15.83 5.79 13.99
C ARG A 241 -16.92 6.84 14.25
N GLN A 242 -17.51 7.37 13.19
CA GLN A 242 -18.58 8.37 13.30
C GLN A 242 -19.82 7.81 14.01
N ALA A 243 -20.18 6.54 13.75
CA ALA A 243 -21.32 5.90 14.41
C ALA A 243 -21.09 5.80 15.94
N ILE A 244 -19.89 5.41 16.37
CA ILE A 244 -19.52 5.33 17.79
C ILE A 244 -19.50 6.73 18.44
N GLU A 245 -18.89 7.72 17.78
CA GLU A 245 -18.85 9.09 18.28
C GLU A 245 -20.23 9.73 18.42
N ALA A 246 -21.17 9.40 17.53
CA ALA A 246 -22.55 9.85 17.62
C ALA A 246 -23.27 9.31 18.87
N GLN A 247 -22.96 8.08 19.30
CA GLN A 247 -23.50 7.51 20.55
C GLN A 247 -23.07 8.36 21.77
N ARG A 248 -21.83 8.89 21.77
CA ARG A 248 -21.30 9.75 22.85
C ARG A 248 -22.17 10.98 23.10
N VAL A 249 -22.61 11.61 22.02
CA VAL A 249 -23.41 12.83 22.06
C VAL A 249 -24.82 12.54 22.59
N LEU A 250 -25.36 11.35 22.30
CA LEU A 250 -26.66 10.92 22.79
C LEU A 250 -26.62 10.53 24.27
N SER A 251 -25.54 9.89 24.74
CA SER A 251 -25.37 9.52 26.16
C SER A 251 -25.06 10.70 27.08
N ALA A 252 -24.68 11.85 26.53
CA ALA A 252 -24.36 13.07 27.29
C ALA A 252 -25.55 14.06 27.40
N ARG A 253 -26.73 13.70 26.88
CA ARG A 253 -27.99 14.45 26.97
C ARG A 253 -28.95 13.76 27.92
#